data_AF-A0A821KHG7-F1
#
_entry.id   AF-A0A821KHG7-F1
#
_cell.length_a   1.000
_cell.length_b   1.000
_cell.length_c   1.000
_cell.angle_alpha   90.00
_cell.angle_beta   90.00
_cell.angle_gamma   90.00
#
_symmetry.space_group_name_H-M   'P 1'
#
loop_
_entity.id
_entity.type
_entity.pdbx_description
1 polymer ?
#
loop_
_entity_poly.entity_id
_entity_poly.type
_entity_poly.pdbx_seq_one_letter_code
_entity_poly.pdbx_strand_id
1 'polypeptide(L)'
;MFTGNVTGSAKADAYLWATEHFLDSKLADATYLGYYIDKWWSQSTQASQVSFENLAVNHDWIIKNRGFVFDLSPWNDEAPNDDPQQPIGTDCNTLITLLQKSYQQHNGTKFSTVSGFVPWLFKYVNEKHGGVPSEWRMTHIMSAFNVVIDADACCVDYFANAAFFSHYSSTQGEKRFIQNPLPSREQLIQQRFLNDLNIVSQKTYSLYYAGDYDSAAWFANKFKNLWDDPKRGSVPIAWAINPNLYNRFPLLHPYLYQTRTANDFFVSGDSGSGYLNPTQLFEPRKFSSLPRADDLWIERNRFFYNKFNIKHTGFVINGEAGMLTNDSDLMYTKFSPLGFTRQQGYTTLGETALIPGTRVPSFTETDLSDKDEVQQILSYYKPNDVRFVVFRGILRSASNYADIAEKVQQIQPNITFVDPYTFALLARIHLSGDASNNDDLVSYVDDNLPRLVSKGDIITVNFSIRNEETPNINLNDQSPSTTNSQ
;
A
#
# COMPACT_ATOMS: atom_id res chain seq x y z
N MET A 1 26.99 30.83 -10.69
CA MET A 1 26.83 29.51 -11.33
C MET A 1 27.62 28.50 -10.53
N PHE A 2 27.08 27.31 -10.31
CA PHE A 2 27.76 26.22 -9.60
C PHE A 2 28.85 25.60 -10.49
N THR A 3 29.99 25.24 -9.91
CA THR A 3 31.16 24.75 -10.66
C THR A 3 31.67 23.40 -10.18
N GLY A 4 31.05 22.81 -9.15
CA GLY A 4 31.53 21.57 -8.53
C GLY A 4 32.70 21.77 -7.57
N ASN A 5 32.98 23.01 -7.12
CA ASN A 5 34.10 23.27 -6.22
C ASN A 5 33.88 22.72 -4.80
N VAL A 6 32.62 22.43 -4.41
CA VAL A 6 32.30 21.90 -3.08
C VAL A 6 32.29 20.36 -3.08
N THR A 7 31.62 19.76 -4.05
CA THR A 7 31.39 18.30 -4.07
C THR A 7 32.10 17.57 -5.21
N GLY A 8 32.69 18.28 -6.17
CA GLY A 8 33.12 17.71 -7.45
C GLY A 8 32.01 17.60 -8.49
N SER A 9 30.77 17.98 -8.16
CA SER A 9 29.63 18.01 -9.09
C SER A 9 28.90 19.36 -9.03
N ALA A 10 28.75 20.03 -10.17
CA ALA A 10 27.97 21.25 -10.24
C ALA A 10 26.47 21.01 -9.94
N LYS A 11 25.97 19.80 -10.23
CA LYS A 11 24.60 19.37 -9.93
C LYS A 11 24.40 19.24 -8.41
N ALA A 12 25.30 18.51 -7.74
CA ALA A 12 25.22 18.34 -6.29
C ALA A 12 25.43 19.66 -5.53
N ASP A 13 26.38 20.50 -5.93
CA ASP A 13 26.57 21.84 -5.36
C ASP A 13 25.28 22.68 -5.45
N ALA A 14 24.56 22.59 -6.57
CA ALA A 14 23.30 23.29 -6.77
C ALA A 14 22.20 22.79 -5.81
N TYR A 15 22.07 21.47 -5.63
CA TYR A 15 21.09 20.90 -4.72
C TYR A 15 21.41 21.18 -3.24
N LEU A 16 22.68 21.14 -2.84
CA LEU A 16 23.09 21.54 -1.49
C LEU A 16 22.71 23.00 -1.22
N TRP A 17 23.06 23.91 -2.13
CA TRP A 17 22.65 25.31 -2.03
C TRP A 17 21.12 25.44 -1.96
N ALA A 18 20.38 24.73 -2.80
CA ALA A 18 18.92 24.79 -2.81
C ALA A 18 18.31 24.27 -1.50
N THR A 19 18.87 23.21 -0.90
CA THR A 19 18.38 22.70 0.39
C THR A 19 18.57 23.72 1.52
N GLU A 20 19.71 24.41 1.58
CA GLU A 20 19.96 25.48 2.54
C GLU A 20 19.04 26.69 2.31
N HIS A 21 18.80 27.04 1.04
CA HIS A 21 18.04 28.25 0.71
C HIS A 21 16.52 28.04 0.77
N PHE A 22 16.01 26.83 0.58
CA PHE A 22 14.58 26.56 0.50
C PHE A 22 14.05 25.63 1.59
N LEU A 23 14.77 24.58 1.99
CA LEU A 23 14.30 23.66 3.04
C LEU A 23 14.61 24.21 4.44
N ASP A 24 15.85 24.66 4.69
CA ASP A 24 16.23 25.22 6.00
C ASP A 24 15.48 26.52 6.30
N SER A 25 15.26 27.35 5.27
CA SER A 25 14.49 28.59 5.37
C SER A 25 12.97 28.39 5.38
N LYS A 26 12.49 27.15 5.14
CA LYS A 26 11.06 26.80 5.03
C LYS A 26 10.32 27.54 3.92
N LEU A 27 11.03 28.01 2.90
CA LEU A 27 10.42 28.53 1.68
C LEU A 27 9.77 27.41 0.85
N ALA A 28 10.35 26.21 0.89
CA ALA A 28 9.73 24.99 0.41
C ALA A 28 9.18 24.15 1.59
N ASP A 29 7.97 23.61 1.43
CA ASP A 29 7.37 22.66 2.38
C ASP A 29 7.92 21.27 2.11
N ALA A 30 8.74 20.77 3.03
CA ALA A 30 9.39 19.49 2.91
C ALA A 30 8.44 18.31 3.05
N THR A 31 7.14 18.52 3.33
CA THR A 31 6.12 17.46 3.27
C THR A 31 5.87 16.99 1.85
N TYR A 32 6.16 17.82 0.85
CA TYR A 32 5.93 17.53 -0.56
C TYR A 32 7.25 17.56 -1.33
N LEU A 33 7.68 16.40 -1.79
CA LEU A 33 8.91 16.22 -2.55
C LEU A 33 8.57 15.68 -3.95
N GLY A 34 9.30 16.13 -4.97
CA GLY A 34 9.19 15.63 -6.34
C GLY A 34 10.48 14.96 -6.78
N TYR A 35 10.47 13.67 -7.09
CA TYR A 35 11.60 13.02 -7.76
C TYR A 35 11.32 12.98 -9.26
N TYR A 36 11.76 14.02 -9.96
CA TYR A 36 11.51 14.19 -11.39
C TYR A 36 12.78 14.56 -12.12
N ILE A 37 12.96 14.00 -13.31
CA ILE A 37 14.13 14.22 -14.12
C ILE A 37 14.28 15.69 -14.55
N ASP A 38 15.50 16.21 -14.49
CA ASP A 38 15.83 17.53 -15.01
C ASP A 38 15.90 17.56 -16.55
N LYS A 39 16.19 18.72 -17.15
CA LYS A 39 16.22 18.92 -18.60
C LYS A 39 17.17 17.97 -19.36
N TRP A 40 18.07 17.26 -18.70
CA TRP A 40 18.96 16.29 -19.32
C TRP A 40 18.22 15.27 -20.19
N TRP A 41 16.98 14.89 -19.85
CA TRP A 41 16.17 13.97 -20.65
C TRP A 41 16.11 14.34 -22.14
N SER A 42 16.11 15.64 -22.46
CA SER A 42 16.05 16.18 -23.83
C SER A 42 17.29 15.86 -24.68
N GLN A 43 18.39 15.48 -24.05
CA GLN A 43 19.64 15.06 -24.70
C GLN A 43 19.65 13.54 -24.99
N SER A 44 18.75 12.78 -24.38
CA SER A 44 18.62 11.34 -24.62
C SER A 44 18.18 11.09 -26.06
N THR A 45 18.76 10.06 -26.69
CA THR A 45 18.34 9.59 -28.02
C THR A 45 16.88 9.12 -28.06
N GLN A 46 16.30 8.80 -26.91
CA GLN A 46 14.92 8.36 -26.77
C GLN A 46 13.92 9.53 -26.61
N ALA A 47 14.39 10.76 -26.38
CA ALA A 47 13.56 11.90 -25.98
C ALA A 47 12.35 12.18 -26.89
N SER A 48 12.48 11.96 -28.20
CA SER A 48 11.41 12.18 -29.17
C SER A 48 10.31 11.12 -29.13
N GLN A 49 10.60 9.93 -28.61
CA GLN A 49 9.68 8.79 -28.55
C GLN A 49 8.90 8.73 -27.23
N VAL A 50 9.45 9.32 -26.17
CA VAL A 50 8.93 9.27 -24.79
C VAL A 50 8.77 10.66 -24.19
N SER A 51 8.20 11.58 -24.96
CA SER A 51 8.12 13.01 -24.62
C SER A 51 7.23 13.36 -23.40
N PHE A 52 6.46 12.41 -22.86
CA PHE A 52 5.69 12.59 -21.63
C PHE A 52 6.38 12.02 -20.38
N GLU A 53 7.39 11.17 -20.56
CA GLU A 53 8.12 10.48 -19.48
C GLU A 53 9.13 11.38 -18.77
N ASN A 54 9.28 12.64 -19.20
CA ASN A 54 10.07 13.62 -18.44
C ASN A 54 9.33 14.18 -17.21
N LEU A 55 8.02 13.89 -17.11
CA LEU A 55 7.19 14.24 -15.94
C LEU A 55 7.12 15.72 -15.59
N ALA A 56 7.50 16.63 -16.51
CA ALA A 56 7.32 18.06 -16.31
C ALA A 56 5.85 18.42 -16.03
N VAL A 57 4.91 17.64 -16.56
CA VAL A 57 3.47 17.80 -16.33
C VAL A 57 3.02 17.42 -14.92
N ASN A 58 3.80 16.59 -14.20
CA ASN A 58 3.51 16.15 -12.83
C ASN A 58 3.87 17.22 -11.78
N HIS A 59 4.69 18.19 -12.17
CA HIS A 59 5.21 19.21 -11.25
C HIS A 59 4.11 20.09 -10.65
N ASP A 60 2.94 20.19 -11.28
CA ASP A 60 1.87 21.11 -10.87
C ASP A 60 1.45 20.91 -9.41
N TRP A 61 1.33 19.65 -8.95
CA TRP A 61 0.96 19.34 -7.57
C TRP A 61 2.07 19.68 -6.57
N ILE A 62 3.34 19.45 -6.92
CA ILE A 62 4.47 19.86 -6.08
C ILE A 62 4.52 21.39 -5.97
N ILE A 63 4.34 22.10 -7.09
CA ILE A 63 4.31 23.57 -7.13
C ILE A 63 3.16 24.12 -6.27
N LYS A 64 1.95 23.58 -6.40
CA LYS A 64 0.79 23.97 -5.58
C LYS A 64 1.09 23.93 -4.09
N ASN A 65 1.79 22.89 -3.64
CA ASN A 65 2.11 22.69 -2.23
C ASN A 65 3.44 23.34 -1.81
N ARG A 66 4.07 24.16 -2.67
CA ARG A 66 5.39 24.76 -2.43
C ARG A 66 6.46 23.70 -2.11
N GLY A 67 6.35 22.52 -2.71
CA GLY A 67 7.27 21.42 -2.46
C GLY A 67 8.65 21.61 -3.09
N PHE A 68 9.51 20.62 -2.91
CA PHE A 68 10.90 20.62 -3.40
C PHE A 68 11.13 19.51 -4.43
N VAL A 69 11.65 19.85 -5.61
CA VAL A 69 11.94 18.89 -6.68
C VAL A 69 13.44 18.57 -6.70
N PHE A 70 13.78 17.30 -6.92
CA PHE A 70 15.17 16.85 -7.06
C PHE A 70 15.31 15.73 -8.09
N ASP A 71 16.55 15.55 -8.56
CA ASP A 71 17.00 14.54 -9.51
C ASP A 71 18.43 14.12 -9.13
N LEU A 72 18.54 13.09 -8.29
CA LEU A 72 19.80 12.63 -7.69
C LEU A 72 19.85 11.11 -7.68
N SER A 73 20.92 10.53 -8.22
CA SER A 73 21.13 9.08 -8.20
C SER A 73 21.09 8.51 -6.78
N PRO A 74 20.38 7.40 -6.54
CA PRO A 74 20.34 6.77 -5.22
C PRO A 74 21.57 5.86 -4.99
N TRP A 75 22.45 5.68 -5.99
CA TRP A 75 23.59 4.77 -5.94
C TRP A 75 24.86 5.43 -5.38
N ASN A 76 25.59 4.69 -4.55
CA ASN A 76 26.86 5.12 -3.95
C ASN A 76 28.07 4.36 -4.49
N ASP A 77 27.89 3.54 -5.51
CA ASP A 77 28.88 2.61 -6.05
C ASP A 77 29.04 2.71 -7.58
N GLU A 78 28.46 3.73 -8.19
CA GLU A 78 28.66 4.19 -9.57
C GLU A 78 28.49 5.71 -9.66
N ALA A 79 29.03 6.32 -10.71
CA ALA A 79 28.72 7.70 -11.09
C ALA A 79 27.49 7.68 -12.01
N PRO A 80 26.60 8.68 -11.96
CA PRO A 80 25.44 8.70 -12.84
C PRO A 80 25.81 9.10 -14.27
N ASN A 81 25.00 8.64 -15.22
CA ASN A 81 25.16 8.90 -16.64
C ASN A 81 25.05 10.39 -17.04
N ASP A 82 24.41 11.22 -16.21
CA ASP A 82 24.24 12.65 -16.46
C ASP A 82 25.37 13.53 -15.93
N ASP A 83 26.21 12.99 -15.05
CA ASP A 83 27.42 13.63 -14.53
C ASP A 83 28.50 12.57 -14.25
N PRO A 84 29.03 11.91 -15.30
CA PRO A 84 29.87 10.72 -15.17
C PRO A 84 31.27 11.00 -14.61
N GLN A 85 31.64 12.28 -14.43
CA GLN A 85 32.93 12.69 -13.88
C GLN A 85 32.85 13.06 -12.40
N GLN A 86 31.67 13.07 -11.79
CA GLN A 86 31.55 13.31 -10.35
C GLN A 86 32.29 12.22 -9.55
N PRO A 87 32.80 12.55 -8.35
CA PRO A 87 33.24 11.52 -7.42
C PRO A 87 32.11 10.53 -7.10
N ILE A 88 32.40 9.23 -7.12
CA ILE A 88 31.40 8.17 -6.90
C ILE A 88 30.64 8.40 -5.58
N GLY A 89 29.31 8.34 -5.66
CA GLY A 89 28.39 8.53 -4.54
C GLY A 89 28.07 9.98 -4.18
N THR A 90 28.55 10.97 -4.95
CA THR A 90 28.25 12.39 -4.69
C THR A 90 26.74 12.68 -4.73
N ASP A 91 26.02 12.18 -5.74
CA ASP A 91 24.56 12.27 -5.83
C ASP A 91 23.86 11.63 -4.62
N CYS A 92 24.22 10.39 -4.25
CA CYS A 92 23.60 9.67 -3.13
C CYS A 92 23.82 10.38 -1.79
N ASN A 93 25.03 10.89 -1.54
CA ASN A 93 25.34 11.68 -0.35
C ASN A 93 24.53 12.99 -0.30
N THR A 94 24.33 13.62 -1.46
CA THR A 94 23.51 14.82 -1.60
C THR A 94 22.03 14.52 -1.34
N LEU A 95 21.53 13.38 -1.85
CA LEU A 95 20.17 12.90 -1.58
C LEU A 95 19.96 12.65 -0.09
N ILE A 96 20.89 11.95 0.57
CA ILE A 96 20.86 11.72 2.02
C ILE A 96 20.81 13.06 2.78
N THR A 97 21.61 14.04 2.36
CA THR A 97 21.61 15.38 2.97
C THR A 97 20.26 16.07 2.80
N LEU A 98 19.67 16.04 1.60
CA LEU A 98 18.34 16.58 1.31
C LEU A 98 17.27 15.94 2.19
N LEU A 99 17.28 14.61 2.32
CA LEU A 99 16.29 13.87 3.10
C LEU A 99 16.45 14.14 4.60
N GLN A 100 17.68 14.27 5.09
CA GLN A 100 17.97 14.70 6.45
C GLN A 100 17.40 16.10 6.73
N LYS A 101 17.52 17.04 5.78
CA LYS A 101 16.95 18.39 5.86
C LYS A 101 15.42 18.36 5.88
N SER A 102 14.81 17.50 5.04
CA SER A 102 13.35 17.29 5.04
C SER A 102 12.86 16.79 6.40
N TYR A 103 13.53 15.77 6.96
CA TYR A 103 13.21 15.25 8.29
C TYR A 103 13.36 16.32 9.39
N GLN A 104 14.43 17.12 9.35
CA GLN A 104 14.70 18.19 10.31
C GLN A 104 13.64 19.29 10.27
N GLN A 105 13.13 19.66 9.09
CA GLN A 105 12.06 20.65 8.98
C GLN A 105 10.81 20.24 9.77
N HIS A 106 10.57 18.93 9.85
CA HIS A 106 9.41 18.31 10.50
C HIS A 106 9.69 17.83 11.93
N ASN A 107 10.94 17.94 12.41
CA ASN A 107 11.37 17.35 13.69
C ASN A 107 10.94 15.89 13.86
N GLY A 108 10.87 15.12 12.77
CA GLY A 108 10.45 13.72 12.77
C GLY A 108 8.97 13.46 13.11
N THR A 109 8.12 14.47 13.20
CA THR A 109 6.71 14.31 13.64
C THR A 109 5.72 14.02 12.51
N LYS A 110 6.17 13.98 11.25
CA LYS A 110 5.33 13.65 10.09
C LYS A 110 6.15 12.99 9.00
N PHE A 111 5.45 12.22 8.16
CA PHE A 111 6.01 11.69 6.93
C PHE A 111 5.99 12.74 5.83
N SER A 112 7.06 12.80 5.04
CA SER A 112 7.07 13.47 3.74
C SER A 112 6.54 12.52 2.67
N THR A 113 5.99 13.05 1.59
CA THR A 113 5.59 12.27 0.42
C THR A 113 6.43 12.69 -0.77
N VAL A 114 7.11 11.73 -1.38
CA VAL A 114 7.71 11.87 -2.71
C VAL A 114 6.67 11.45 -3.74
N SER A 115 6.38 12.35 -4.66
CA SER A 115 5.71 12.01 -5.92
C SER A 115 6.77 11.95 -7.02
N GLY A 116 6.73 10.91 -7.84
CA GLY A 116 7.81 10.64 -8.79
C GLY A 116 8.57 9.36 -8.46
N PHE A 117 9.62 9.09 -9.24
CA PHE A 117 10.34 7.84 -9.16
C PHE A 117 11.74 7.96 -9.78
N VAL A 118 12.55 6.90 -9.64
CA VAL A 118 13.80 6.82 -10.39
C VAL A 118 13.48 6.85 -11.90
N PRO A 119 14.07 7.75 -12.69
CA PRO A 119 13.73 7.93 -14.10
C PRO A 119 14.33 6.83 -14.98
N TRP A 120 13.77 5.62 -14.89
CA TRP A 120 14.24 4.39 -15.54
C TRP A 120 14.51 4.50 -17.04
N LEU A 121 13.79 5.36 -17.75
CA LEU A 121 13.99 5.49 -19.20
C LEU A 121 15.22 6.33 -19.57
N PHE A 122 15.76 7.10 -18.63
CA PHE A 122 16.72 8.15 -18.92
C PHE A 122 17.97 8.11 -18.04
N LYS A 123 17.85 7.98 -16.71
CA LYS A 123 18.98 8.09 -15.78
C LYS A 123 19.02 6.96 -14.76
N TYR A 124 20.23 6.75 -14.24
CA TYR A 124 20.55 5.91 -13.07
C TYR A 124 20.20 4.43 -13.20
N VAL A 125 20.01 3.94 -14.43
CA VAL A 125 19.80 2.53 -14.73
C VAL A 125 20.63 2.09 -15.93
N ASN A 126 20.88 0.79 -16.01
CA ASN A 126 21.56 0.10 -17.12
C ASN A 126 23.05 0.40 -17.31
N GLU A 127 23.68 1.12 -16.38
CA GLU A 127 25.14 1.11 -16.23
C GLU A 127 25.57 -0.10 -15.40
N LYS A 128 25.40 -0.03 -14.08
CA LYS A 128 25.65 -1.16 -13.17
C LYS A 128 24.36 -1.81 -12.66
N HIS A 129 23.31 -1.03 -12.43
CA HIS A 129 22.07 -1.49 -11.81
C HIS A 129 20.85 -1.34 -12.73
N GLY A 130 19.89 -2.26 -12.64
CA GLY A 130 18.64 -2.19 -13.42
C GLY A 130 17.57 -1.30 -12.77
N GLY A 131 16.40 -1.20 -13.41
CA GLY A 131 15.24 -0.43 -12.91
C GLY A 131 14.76 -0.87 -11.53
N VAL A 132 14.39 -2.14 -11.37
CA VAL A 132 13.91 -2.70 -10.09
C VAL A 132 14.94 -2.57 -8.96
N PRO A 133 16.24 -2.91 -9.16
CA PRO A 133 17.27 -2.60 -8.16
C PRO A 133 17.31 -1.12 -7.75
N SER A 134 17.15 -0.21 -8.71
CA SER A 134 17.22 1.24 -8.45
C SER A 134 16.00 1.76 -7.71
N GLU A 135 14.82 1.24 -8.03
CA GLU A 135 13.61 1.42 -7.22
C GLU A 135 13.86 0.99 -5.77
N TRP A 136 14.32 -0.24 -5.55
CA TRP A 136 14.52 -0.76 -4.20
C TRP A 136 15.55 0.06 -3.43
N ARG A 137 16.65 0.47 -4.07
CA ARG A 137 17.65 1.36 -3.47
C ARG A 137 17.07 2.71 -3.07
N MET A 138 16.29 3.34 -3.97
CA MET A 138 15.60 4.59 -3.68
C MET A 138 14.66 4.44 -2.48
N THR A 139 13.80 3.42 -2.48
CA THR A 139 12.83 3.17 -1.40
C THR A 139 13.52 2.92 -0.07
N HIS A 140 14.60 2.15 -0.06
CA HIS A 140 15.36 1.85 1.16
C HIS A 140 15.96 3.12 1.78
N ILE A 141 16.53 4.00 0.95
CA ILE A 141 17.04 5.30 1.41
C ILE A 141 15.87 6.14 1.95
N MET A 142 14.84 6.38 1.15
CA MET A 142 13.72 7.27 1.51
C MET A 142 13.01 6.84 2.79
N SER A 143 12.75 5.55 2.95
CA SER A 143 12.06 5.00 4.12
C SER A 143 12.82 5.25 5.42
N ALA A 144 14.15 5.34 5.37
CA ALA A 144 14.99 5.66 6.53
C ALA A 144 14.80 7.11 7.04
N PHE A 145 14.16 8.00 6.27
CA PHE A 145 13.95 9.42 6.60
C PHE A 145 12.48 9.80 6.78
N ASN A 146 11.59 8.84 7.07
CA ASN A 146 10.14 9.05 7.14
C ASN A 146 9.57 9.60 5.82
N VAL A 147 10.03 9.08 4.68
CA VAL A 147 9.46 9.42 3.37
C VAL A 147 8.67 8.24 2.84
N VAL A 148 7.46 8.52 2.34
CA VAL A 148 6.66 7.57 1.57
C VAL A 148 6.62 7.96 0.11
N ILE A 149 6.47 6.99 -0.76
CA ILE A 149 6.50 7.18 -2.21
C ILE A 149 5.08 7.03 -2.79
N ASP A 150 4.74 7.94 -3.70
CA ASP A 150 3.68 7.88 -4.71
C ASP A 150 4.39 7.64 -6.06
N ALA A 151 4.46 6.36 -6.42
CA ALA A 151 5.53 5.78 -7.25
C ALA A 151 5.28 5.90 -8.75
N ASP A 152 5.40 7.11 -9.30
CA ASP A 152 5.23 7.35 -10.74
C ASP A 152 6.38 6.71 -11.57
N ALA A 153 6.44 5.37 -11.58
CA ALA A 153 7.35 4.57 -12.38
C ALA A 153 6.94 4.62 -13.86
N CYS A 154 7.91 4.41 -14.76
CA CYS A 154 7.77 4.72 -16.18
C CYS A 154 6.49 4.20 -16.82
N CYS A 155 6.19 4.81 -17.96
CA CYS A 155 5.38 4.25 -19.02
C CYS A 155 3.86 4.38 -18.78
N VAL A 156 3.48 4.87 -17.59
CA VAL A 156 2.12 5.26 -17.15
C VAL A 156 2.18 6.42 -16.13
N ASP A 157 3.36 7.01 -15.95
CA ASP A 157 3.73 7.98 -14.91
C ASP A 157 3.26 9.42 -15.17
N TYR A 158 2.99 9.81 -16.41
CA TYR A 158 2.56 11.18 -16.69
C TYR A 158 1.17 11.47 -16.10
N PHE A 159 1.04 12.56 -15.33
CA PHE A 159 -0.22 12.96 -14.73
C PHE A 159 -0.32 14.46 -14.55
N ALA A 160 -1.06 15.09 -15.45
CA ALA A 160 -1.33 16.53 -15.42
C ALA A 160 -2.58 16.87 -14.57
N ASN A 161 -2.66 18.11 -14.12
CA ASN A 161 -3.79 18.70 -13.40
C ASN A 161 -4.04 18.12 -12.00
N ALA A 162 -3.06 17.42 -11.42
CA ALA A 162 -3.11 16.94 -10.05
C ALA A 162 -3.33 18.07 -9.03
N ALA A 163 -2.78 19.27 -9.28
CA ALA A 163 -3.04 20.47 -8.48
C ALA A 163 -4.53 20.83 -8.46
N PHE A 164 -5.19 20.78 -9.63
CA PHE A 164 -6.61 21.05 -9.77
C PHE A 164 -7.47 19.96 -9.12
N PHE A 165 -7.21 18.69 -9.44
CA PHE A 165 -8.01 17.56 -8.92
C PHE A 165 -7.93 17.41 -7.40
N SER A 166 -6.77 17.68 -6.81
CA SER A 166 -6.59 17.64 -5.36
C SER A 166 -7.41 18.69 -4.59
N HIS A 167 -8.06 19.66 -5.25
CA HIS A 167 -9.04 20.51 -4.55
C HIS A 167 -10.25 19.70 -4.04
N TYR A 168 -10.60 18.58 -4.67
CA TYR A 168 -11.69 17.74 -4.20
C TYR A 168 -11.41 17.15 -2.82
N SER A 169 -10.16 16.73 -2.53
CA SER A 169 -9.81 16.23 -1.19
C SER A 169 -9.90 17.33 -0.13
N SER A 170 -9.78 18.60 -0.53
CA SER A 170 -9.94 19.75 0.37
C SER A 170 -11.41 20.04 0.68
N THR A 171 -12.35 19.72 -0.23
CA THR A 171 -13.79 19.99 -0.05
C THR A 171 -14.61 18.79 0.39
N GLN A 172 -14.11 17.57 0.15
CA GLN A 172 -14.76 16.30 0.50
C GLN A 172 -13.89 15.44 1.43
N GLY A 173 -12.80 16.01 1.96
CA GLY A 173 -11.83 15.33 2.80
C GLY A 173 -12.41 14.74 4.09
N GLU A 174 -13.58 15.22 4.51
CA GLU A 174 -14.29 14.77 5.70
C GLU A 174 -15.05 13.45 5.49
N LYS A 175 -15.38 13.10 4.23
CA LYS A 175 -16.15 11.91 3.92
C LYS A 175 -15.38 10.64 4.30
N ARG A 176 -15.97 9.82 5.18
CA ARG A 176 -15.59 8.42 5.35
C ARG A 176 -16.29 7.58 4.29
N PHE A 177 -15.59 6.60 3.76
CA PHE A 177 -16.09 5.67 2.77
C PHE A 177 -16.37 4.33 3.44
N ILE A 178 -17.53 3.75 3.13
CA ILE A 178 -17.98 2.49 3.70
C ILE A 178 -17.71 1.37 2.70
N GLN A 179 -16.75 0.52 3.04
CA GLN A 179 -16.48 -0.74 2.37
C GLN A 179 -17.55 -1.80 2.68
N ASN A 180 -17.49 -2.93 1.97
CA ASN A 180 -18.24 -4.15 2.23
C ASN A 180 -18.17 -4.52 3.73
N PRO A 181 -19.26 -5.02 4.32
CA PRO A 181 -19.21 -5.56 5.68
C PRO A 181 -18.42 -6.88 5.69
N LEU A 182 -18.02 -7.32 6.88
CA LEU A 182 -17.55 -8.69 7.05
C LEU A 182 -18.70 -9.70 6.74
N PRO A 183 -18.42 -10.92 6.30
CA PRO A 183 -19.45 -11.96 6.22
C PRO A 183 -19.84 -12.40 7.64
N SER A 184 -21.15 -12.61 7.88
CA SER A 184 -21.60 -13.20 9.14
C SER A 184 -21.26 -14.68 9.20
N ARG A 185 -21.23 -15.23 10.42
CA ARG A 185 -21.05 -16.68 10.63
C ARG A 185 -22.07 -17.51 9.83
N GLU A 186 -23.33 -17.11 9.82
CA GLU A 186 -24.40 -17.79 9.08
C GLU A 186 -24.13 -17.78 7.59
N GLN A 187 -23.59 -16.68 7.05
CA GLN A 187 -23.20 -16.60 5.64
C GLN A 187 -22.06 -17.58 5.33
N LEU A 188 -21.04 -17.66 6.20
CA LEU A 188 -19.94 -18.62 6.05
C LEU A 188 -20.42 -20.08 6.10
N ILE A 189 -21.43 -20.38 6.94
CA ILE A 189 -22.05 -21.71 7.03
C ILE A 189 -22.90 -22.02 5.79
N GLN A 190 -23.71 -21.07 5.33
CA GLN A 190 -24.53 -21.22 4.12
C GLN A 190 -23.67 -21.47 2.88
N GLN A 191 -22.50 -20.83 2.80
CA GLN A 191 -21.51 -21.02 1.74
C GLN A 191 -20.70 -22.31 1.89
N ARG A 192 -20.89 -23.06 2.99
CA ARG A 192 -20.13 -24.29 3.32
C ARG A 192 -18.62 -24.04 3.43
N PHE A 193 -18.23 -22.87 3.92
CA PHE A 193 -16.85 -22.57 4.28
C PHE A 193 -16.59 -22.90 5.75
N LEU A 194 -17.64 -22.81 6.56
CA LEU A 194 -17.66 -23.12 7.98
C LEU A 194 -18.79 -24.14 8.26
N ASN A 195 -18.65 -24.98 9.27
CA ASN A 195 -19.76 -25.80 9.77
C ASN A 195 -20.32 -25.23 11.09
N ASP A 196 -21.37 -25.86 11.63
CA ASP A 196 -22.02 -25.44 12.88
C ASP A 196 -21.11 -25.50 14.12
N LEU A 197 -19.94 -26.15 14.02
CA LEU A 197 -18.92 -26.22 15.07
C LEU A 197 -17.75 -25.26 14.82
N ASN A 198 -17.90 -24.30 13.90
CA ASN A 198 -16.85 -23.38 13.45
C ASN A 198 -15.59 -24.09 12.92
N ILE A 199 -15.73 -25.29 12.33
CA ILE A 199 -14.62 -25.96 11.65
C ILE A 199 -14.61 -25.52 10.19
N VAL A 200 -13.46 -25.02 9.74
CA VAL A 200 -13.24 -24.58 8.36
C VAL A 200 -13.21 -25.79 7.42
N SER A 201 -13.95 -25.71 6.32
CA SER A 201 -14.03 -26.79 5.34
C SER A 201 -12.71 -26.98 4.60
N GLN A 202 -12.36 -28.25 4.33
CA GLN A 202 -11.15 -28.67 3.60
C GLN A 202 -11.18 -28.22 2.14
N LYS A 203 -10.68 -27.01 1.90
CA LYS A 203 -10.64 -26.33 0.61
C LYS A 203 -9.34 -25.56 0.48
N THR A 204 -8.97 -25.27 -0.76
CA THR A 204 -7.96 -24.23 -1.06
C THR A 204 -8.71 -22.92 -1.27
N TYR A 205 -8.70 -22.07 -0.26
CA TYR A 205 -9.21 -20.71 -0.34
C TYR A 205 -8.18 -19.85 -1.07
N SER A 206 -8.61 -19.20 -2.14
CA SER A 206 -7.78 -18.40 -3.02
C SER A 206 -8.24 -16.94 -2.99
N LEU A 207 -7.30 -16.02 -2.84
CA LEU A 207 -7.56 -14.58 -2.90
C LEU A 207 -6.86 -13.99 -4.13
N TYR A 208 -7.60 -13.28 -4.97
CA TYR A 208 -6.99 -12.43 -5.99
C TYR A 208 -6.63 -11.08 -5.41
N TYR A 209 -5.34 -10.77 -5.43
CA TYR A 209 -4.82 -9.43 -5.21
C TYR A 209 -4.58 -8.77 -6.58
N ALA A 210 -5.21 -7.62 -6.81
CA ALA A 210 -4.99 -6.80 -8.00
C ALA A 210 -4.17 -5.56 -7.59
N GLY A 211 -2.92 -5.50 -8.05
CA GLY A 211 -1.90 -4.57 -7.56
C GLY A 211 -1.33 -3.60 -8.58
N ASP A 212 -0.27 -2.93 -8.12
CA ASP A 212 0.46 -1.83 -8.78
C ASP A 212 -0.40 -0.56 -8.92
N TYR A 213 -1.13 -0.25 -7.86
CA TYR A 213 -1.92 0.96 -7.70
C TYR A 213 -1.38 1.84 -6.56
N ASP A 214 -0.05 1.96 -6.50
CA ASP A 214 0.76 2.77 -5.58
C ASP A 214 1.24 4.11 -6.18
N SER A 215 0.80 4.40 -7.41
CA SER A 215 0.97 5.67 -8.11
C SER A 215 -0.36 6.35 -8.43
N ALA A 216 -0.46 7.65 -8.15
CA ALA A 216 -1.61 8.46 -8.52
C ALA A 216 -1.72 8.57 -10.04
N ALA A 217 -0.60 8.60 -10.77
CA ALA A 217 -0.59 8.62 -12.22
C ALA A 217 -1.13 7.31 -12.80
N TRP A 218 -0.67 6.17 -12.30
CA TRP A 218 -1.17 4.86 -12.74
C TRP A 218 -2.66 4.70 -12.40
N PHE A 219 -3.05 5.16 -11.21
CA PHE A 219 -4.45 5.18 -10.78
C PHE A 219 -5.34 6.06 -11.67
N ALA A 220 -4.83 7.22 -12.11
CA ALA A 220 -5.55 8.10 -13.04
C ALA A 220 -5.64 7.53 -14.46
N ASN A 221 -4.56 6.91 -14.96
CA ASN A 221 -4.40 6.57 -16.37
C ASN A 221 -4.87 5.15 -16.72
N LYS A 222 -4.78 4.18 -15.80
CA LYS A 222 -5.07 2.76 -16.09
C LYS A 222 -6.27 2.23 -15.32
N PHE A 223 -6.40 2.61 -14.04
CA PHE A 223 -7.33 1.94 -13.14
C PHE A 223 -8.78 2.00 -13.64
N LYS A 224 -9.22 3.13 -14.21
CA LYS A 224 -10.59 3.27 -14.71
C LYS A 224 -10.95 2.22 -15.76
N ASN A 225 -10.03 1.90 -16.67
CA ASN A 225 -10.27 0.89 -17.72
C ASN A 225 -10.35 -0.53 -17.13
N LEU A 226 -9.51 -0.83 -16.13
CA LEU A 226 -9.55 -2.11 -15.43
C LEU A 226 -10.83 -2.24 -14.58
N TRP A 227 -11.28 -1.14 -13.99
CA TRP A 227 -12.51 -1.07 -13.21
C TRP A 227 -13.77 -1.19 -14.05
N ASP A 228 -13.80 -0.63 -15.26
CA ASP A 228 -14.98 -0.72 -16.14
C ASP A 228 -15.06 -2.05 -16.92
N ASP A 229 -14.17 -3.00 -16.65
CA ASP A 229 -14.19 -4.31 -17.30
C ASP A 229 -15.58 -4.98 -17.16
N PRO A 230 -16.16 -5.51 -18.25
CA PRO A 230 -17.53 -6.01 -18.25
C PRO A 230 -17.74 -7.27 -17.39
N LYS A 231 -16.68 -8.00 -17.05
CA LYS A 231 -16.75 -9.14 -16.12
C LYS A 231 -16.48 -8.73 -14.67
N ARG A 232 -16.25 -7.45 -14.36
CA ARG A 232 -16.10 -6.98 -12.97
C ARG A 232 -17.31 -7.40 -12.15
N GLY A 233 -17.03 -7.95 -10.97
CA GLY A 233 -18.03 -8.44 -10.04
C GLY A 233 -18.44 -9.89 -10.25
N SER A 234 -17.91 -10.60 -11.25
CA SER A 234 -18.18 -12.04 -11.41
C SER A 234 -17.39 -12.92 -10.42
N VAL A 235 -16.24 -12.44 -9.95
CA VAL A 235 -15.39 -13.09 -8.94
C VAL A 235 -14.91 -12.05 -7.92
N PRO A 236 -14.66 -12.44 -6.66
CA PRO A 236 -14.08 -11.54 -5.67
C PRO A 236 -12.67 -11.08 -6.07
N ILE A 237 -12.43 -9.77 -6.02
CA ILE A 237 -11.12 -9.16 -6.28
C ILE A 237 -10.79 -8.19 -5.13
N ALA A 238 -9.59 -8.33 -4.58
CA ALA A 238 -8.99 -7.35 -3.67
C ALA A 238 -8.17 -6.33 -4.48
N TRP A 239 -8.79 -5.18 -4.76
CA TRP A 239 -8.17 -4.04 -5.44
C TRP A 239 -7.24 -3.29 -4.48
N ALA A 240 -5.93 -3.38 -4.72
CA ALA A 240 -4.89 -2.90 -3.81
C ALA A 240 -4.52 -1.43 -4.03
N ILE A 241 -5.48 -0.55 -3.80
CA ILE A 241 -5.32 0.90 -4.00
C ILE A 241 -4.57 1.48 -2.81
N ASN A 242 -3.46 2.17 -3.07
CA ASN A 242 -2.78 2.90 -2.02
C ASN A 242 -3.64 4.09 -1.55
N PRO A 243 -4.08 4.14 -0.29
CA PRO A 243 -5.02 5.16 0.14
C PRO A 243 -4.40 6.57 0.22
N ASN A 244 -3.07 6.70 0.20
CA ASN A 244 -2.41 8.00 0.19
C ASN A 244 -2.67 8.79 -1.11
N LEU A 245 -3.00 8.09 -2.21
CA LEU A 245 -3.23 8.66 -3.53
C LEU A 245 -4.39 9.64 -3.53
N TYR A 246 -5.30 9.52 -2.55
CA TYR A 246 -6.37 10.48 -2.33
C TYR A 246 -5.89 11.93 -2.17
N ASN A 247 -4.66 12.15 -1.70
CA ASN A 247 -4.13 13.51 -1.54
C ASN A 247 -3.77 14.17 -2.89
N ARG A 248 -3.41 13.38 -3.90
CA ARG A 248 -2.99 13.85 -5.22
C ARG A 248 -4.09 13.66 -6.28
N PHE A 249 -4.72 12.48 -6.31
CA PHE A 249 -5.85 12.16 -7.19
C PHE A 249 -7.06 11.58 -6.41
N PRO A 250 -7.87 12.44 -5.77
CA PRO A 250 -9.02 12.00 -4.97
C PRO A 250 -10.22 11.52 -5.79
N LEU A 251 -10.36 11.96 -7.05
CA LEU A 251 -11.63 11.92 -7.79
C LEU A 251 -12.17 10.52 -8.05
N LEU A 252 -11.29 9.53 -8.20
CA LEU A 252 -11.71 8.17 -8.51
C LEU A 252 -12.31 7.47 -7.28
N HIS A 253 -11.83 7.76 -6.07
CA HIS A 253 -12.29 7.09 -4.84
C HIS A 253 -13.82 7.13 -4.66
N PRO A 254 -14.51 8.29 -4.69
CA PRO A 254 -15.98 8.31 -4.60
C PRO A 254 -16.69 7.46 -5.66
N TYR A 255 -16.20 7.48 -6.90
CA TYR A 255 -16.76 6.68 -7.98
C TYR A 255 -16.60 5.18 -7.70
N LEU A 256 -15.43 4.74 -7.21
CA LEU A 256 -15.21 3.35 -6.86
C LEU A 256 -16.16 2.87 -5.76
N TYR A 257 -16.28 3.63 -4.66
CA TYR A 257 -17.18 3.24 -3.57
C TYR A 257 -18.66 3.29 -3.95
N GLN A 258 -19.05 4.17 -4.89
CA GLN A 258 -20.41 4.23 -5.39
C GLN A 258 -20.76 3.10 -6.37
N THR A 259 -19.77 2.63 -7.15
CA THR A 259 -19.98 1.67 -8.24
C THR A 259 -19.43 0.27 -7.95
N ARG A 260 -18.89 0.03 -6.76
CA ARG A 260 -18.40 -1.29 -6.32
C ARG A 260 -19.54 -2.31 -6.33
N THR A 261 -19.22 -3.50 -6.79
CA THR A 261 -20.10 -4.67 -6.67
C THR A 261 -19.92 -5.31 -5.29
N ALA A 262 -20.68 -6.37 -5.00
CA ALA A 262 -20.48 -7.17 -3.78
C ALA A 262 -19.12 -7.89 -3.75
N ASN A 263 -18.47 -8.04 -4.92
CA ASN A 263 -17.21 -8.76 -5.11
C ASN A 263 -15.99 -7.84 -5.27
N ASP A 264 -16.18 -6.52 -5.22
CA ASP A 264 -15.07 -5.56 -5.23
C ASP A 264 -14.72 -5.16 -3.80
N PHE A 265 -13.49 -5.45 -3.37
CA PHE A 265 -12.96 -5.10 -2.05
C PHE A 265 -11.70 -4.25 -2.22
N PHE A 266 -11.56 -3.19 -1.44
CA PHE A 266 -10.35 -2.37 -1.42
C PHE A 266 -9.42 -2.80 -0.29
N VAL A 267 -8.18 -3.11 -0.64
CA VAL A 267 -7.08 -3.35 0.30
C VAL A 267 -5.99 -2.32 -0.01
N SER A 268 -5.02 -2.12 0.88
CA SER A 268 -3.86 -1.27 0.53
C SER A 268 -2.75 -2.09 -0.12
N GLY A 269 -2.03 -1.51 -1.07
CA GLY A 269 -0.75 -2.03 -1.59
C GLY A 269 0.45 -1.39 -0.91
N ASP A 270 1.63 -1.91 -1.23
CA ASP A 270 2.99 -1.37 -1.02
C ASP A 270 3.07 -0.07 -0.19
N SER A 271 3.30 -0.07 1.12
CA SER A 271 3.12 -1.17 2.09
C SER A 271 2.08 -0.75 3.13
N GLY A 272 0.96 -0.17 2.69
CA GLY A 272 -0.01 0.53 3.54
C GLY A 272 -0.40 1.86 2.91
N SER A 273 -0.32 2.96 3.67
CA SER A 273 -0.62 4.33 3.20
C SER A 273 0.56 5.05 2.54
N GLY A 274 1.24 4.34 1.64
CA GLY A 274 2.40 4.81 0.88
C GLY A 274 3.44 3.71 0.71
N TYR A 275 4.19 3.78 -0.40
CA TYR A 275 5.29 2.86 -0.64
C TYR A 275 6.50 3.22 0.23
N LEU A 276 6.84 2.30 1.13
CA LEU A 276 8.02 2.35 1.99
C LEU A 276 8.45 0.92 2.38
N ASN A 277 9.67 0.79 2.89
CA ASN A 277 10.23 -0.44 3.46
C ASN A 277 10.07 -0.45 5.00
N PRO A 278 9.18 -1.30 5.56
CA PRO A 278 8.80 -1.22 6.97
C PRO A 278 9.94 -1.41 7.97
N THR A 279 10.95 -2.21 7.64
CA THR A 279 12.08 -2.40 8.57
C THR A 279 12.91 -1.13 8.74
N GLN A 280 12.84 -0.21 7.79
CA GLN A 280 13.45 1.11 7.91
C GLN A 280 12.67 2.06 8.79
N LEU A 281 11.65 1.62 9.53
CA LEU A 281 11.01 2.39 10.60
C LEU A 281 11.58 2.06 11.98
N PHE A 282 12.47 1.07 12.10
CA PHE A 282 13.06 0.60 13.35
C PHE A 282 14.57 0.84 13.38
N GLU A 283 15.12 0.96 14.58
CA GLU A 283 16.56 1.13 14.78
C GLU A 283 17.32 -0.21 14.65
N PRO A 284 18.52 -0.25 14.04
CA PRO A 284 19.20 0.85 13.35
C PRO A 284 18.64 1.09 11.93
N ARG A 285 18.40 2.37 11.59
CA ARG A 285 17.95 2.81 10.26
C ARG A 285 19.16 3.04 9.35
N LYS A 286 19.35 2.20 8.33
CA LYS A 286 20.64 2.01 7.62
C LYS A 286 21.28 3.29 7.06
N PHE A 287 20.48 4.26 6.63
CA PHE A 287 20.97 5.49 5.98
C PHE A 287 20.92 6.74 6.85
N SER A 288 20.15 6.72 7.93
CA SER A 288 19.80 7.93 8.66
C SER A 288 20.23 7.89 10.12
N SER A 289 20.31 6.70 10.73
CA SER A 289 20.47 6.52 12.18
C SER A 289 19.43 7.31 12.99
N LEU A 290 18.30 7.67 12.38
CA LEU A 290 17.23 8.42 13.04
C LEU A 290 16.45 7.51 14.01
N PRO A 291 15.73 8.11 14.98
CA PRO A 291 14.86 7.34 15.86
C PRO A 291 13.80 6.53 15.11
N ARG A 292 13.30 5.48 15.76
CA ARG A 292 12.15 4.70 15.27
C ARG A 292 10.92 5.58 14.97
N ALA A 293 10.13 5.18 13.99
CA ALA A 293 8.97 5.95 13.49
C ALA A 293 7.72 5.09 13.24
N ASP A 294 7.68 3.90 13.81
CA ASP A 294 6.58 2.95 13.69
C ASP A 294 5.26 3.47 14.29
N ASP A 295 5.28 4.17 15.43
CA ASP A 295 4.07 4.79 16.00
C ASP A 295 3.45 5.81 15.04
N LEU A 296 4.29 6.64 14.41
CA LEU A 296 3.85 7.61 13.41
C LEU A 296 3.28 6.90 12.16
N TRP A 297 3.83 5.76 11.78
CA TRP A 297 3.31 4.94 10.70
C TRP A 297 1.96 4.31 11.05
N ILE A 298 1.81 3.80 12.27
CA ILE A 298 0.54 3.28 12.78
C ILE A 298 -0.54 4.37 12.75
N GLU A 299 -0.23 5.57 13.23
CA GLU A 299 -1.15 6.71 13.22
C GLU A 299 -1.58 7.06 11.79
N ARG A 300 -0.60 7.20 10.88
CA ARG A 300 -0.85 7.50 9.47
C ARG A 300 -1.75 6.45 8.80
N ASN A 301 -1.48 5.16 9.02
CA ASN A 301 -2.31 4.11 8.44
C ASN A 301 -3.69 4.08 9.04
N ARG A 302 -3.85 4.21 10.36
CA ARG A 302 -5.16 4.32 11.00
C ARG A 302 -5.98 5.46 10.40
N PHE A 303 -5.35 6.60 10.14
CA PHE A 303 -6.01 7.73 9.51
C PHE A 303 -6.64 7.34 8.15
N PHE A 304 -5.85 6.74 7.26
CA PHE A 304 -6.32 6.35 5.94
C PHE A 304 -7.27 5.14 5.96
N TYR A 305 -6.99 4.14 6.78
CA TYR A 305 -7.78 2.92 6.89
C TYR A 305 -9.15 3.22 7.47
N ASN A 306 -9.25 4.13 8.45
CA ASN A 306 -10.54 4.61 8.95
C ASN A 306 -11.29 5.44 7.90
N LYS A 307 -10.59 6.24 7.10
CA LYS A 307 -11.23 7.01 6.02
C LYS A 307 -11.83 6.11 4.94
N PHE A 308 -11.19 5.01 4.63
CA PHE A 308 -11.60 4.09 3.56
C PHE A 308 -12.25 2.79 4.05
N ASN A 309 -12.39 2.62 5.36
CA ASN A 309 -12.84 1.37 5.99
C ASN A 309 -12.04 0.14 5.49
N ILE A 310 -10.72 0.31 5.34
CA ILE A 310 -9.79 -0.77 4.98
C ILE A 310 -9.43 -1.54 6.26
N LYS A 311 -9.43 -2.88 6.17
CA LYS A 311 -9.13 -3.76 7.30
C LYS A 311 -7.97 -4.73 7.03
N HIS A 312 -7.46 -4.74 5.80
CA HIS A 312 -6.45 -5.69 5.32
C HIS A 312 -5.41 -4.96 4.45
N THR A 313 -4.15 -5.25 4.69
CA THR A 313 -3.01 -4.72 3.93
C THR A 313 -2.63 -5.75 2.89
N GLY A 314 -3.07 -5.54 1.65
CA GLY A 314 -3.03 -6.55 0.60
C GLY A 314 -1.62 -6.97 0.19
N PHE A 315 -0.63 -6.11 0.38
CA PHE A 315 0.78 -6.43 0.08
C PHE A 315 1.74 -5.54 0.88
N VAL A 316 2.83 -6.15 1.35
CA VAL A 316 3.90 -5.53 2.12
C VAL A 316 5.22 -5.94 1.48
N ILE A 317 5.92 -4.94 0.94
CA ILE A 317 7.22 -5.08 0.32
C ILE A 317 8.29 -4.44 1.20
N ASN A 318 9.46 -5.09 1.27
CA ASN A 318 10.62 -4.56 1.98
C ASN A 318 11.88 -4.49 1.12
N GLY A 319 11.85 -5.00 -0.12
CA GLY A 319 12.90 -4.83 -1.12
C GLY A 319 14.30 -5.11 -0.59
N GLU A 320 15.29 -4.29 -0.95
CA GLU A 320 16.67 -4.47 -0.47
C GLU A 320 16.88 -4.20 1.04
N ALA A 321 15.84 -3.78 1.77
CA ALA A 321 15.88 -3.68 3.24
C ALA A 321 15.77 -5.05 3.95
N GLY A 322 15.62 -6.14 3.20
CA GLY A 322 15.69 -7.52 3.69
C GLY A 322 14.36 -8.05 4.20
N MET A 323 14.37 -9.14 4.97
CA MET A 323 13.14 -9.77 5.49
C MET A 323 12.42 -8.87 6.49
N LEU A 324 11.08 -8.99 6.57
CA LEU A 324 10.32 -8.37 7.65
C LEU A 324 10.73 -8.97 9.01
N THR A 325 10.68 -8.13 10.05
CA THR A 325 10.99 -8.50 11.44
C THR A 325 9.71 -8.69 12.25
N ASN A 326 9.83 -9.33 13.41
CA ASN A 326 8.71 -9.45 14.36
C ASN A 326 8.14 -8.07 14.76
N ASP A 327 8.98 -7.05 14.90
CA ASP A 327 8.52 -5.70 15.23
C ASP A 327 7.71 -5.09 14.08
N SER A 328 8.14 -5.27 12.83
CA SER A 328 7.35 -4.84 11.67
C SER A 328 6.02 -5.58 11.59
N ASP A 329 5.99 -6.87 11.96
CA ASP A 329 4.76 -7.65 11.97
C ASP A 329 3.77 -7.16 13.02
N LEU A 330 4.26 -6.96 14.25
CA LEU A 330 3.47 -6.44 15.36
C LEU A 330 2.93 -5.05 15.04
N MET A 331 3.69 -4.21 14.34
CA MET A 331 3.25 -2.90 13.87
C MET A 331 2.02 -3.01 12.94
N TYR A 332 2.05 -3.90 11.93
CA TYR A 332 0.90 -4.09 11.03
C TYR A 332 -0.36 -4.57 11.76
N THR A 333 -0.22 -5.36 12.82
CA THR A 333 -1.39 -5.82 13.61
C THR A 333 -2.18 -4.68 14.24
N LYS A 334 -1.58 -3.49 14.41
CA LYS A 334 -2.21 -2.32 15.06
C LYS A 334 -3.19 -1.55 14.18
N PHE A 335 -3.18 -1.79 12.87
CA PHE A 335 -4.06 -1.11 11.91
C PHE A 335 -4.62 -2.02 10.81
N SER A 336 -4.13 -3.26 10.68
CA SER A 336 -4.57 -4.25 9.69
C SER A 336 -5.17 -5.49 10.36
N PRO A 337 -6.34 -5.38 11.03
CA PRO A 337 -6.88 -6.42 11.89
C PRO A 337 -7.24 -7.73 11.16
N LEU A 338 -7.50 -7.66 9.85
CA LEU A 338 -7.75 -8.83 8.99
C LEU A 338 -6.50 -9.32 8.26
N GLY A 339 -5.33 -8.90 8.72
CA GLY A 339 -4.07 -9.44 8.26
C GLY A 339 -3.40 -8.65 7.15
N PHE A 340 -2.28 -9.20 6.71
CA PHE A 340 -1.47 -8.62 5.65
C PHE A 340 -0.73 -9.69 4.85
N THR A 341 -0.50 -9.42 3.56
CA THR A 341 0.28 -10.29 2.69
C THR A 341 1.69 -9.73 2.55
N ARG A 342 2.70 -10.58 2.68
CA ARG A 342 4.12 -10.24 2.59
C ARG A 342 4.66 -10.70 1.27
N GLN A 343 5.68 -10.03 0.75
CA GLN A 343 6.42 -10.51 -0.41
C GLN A 343 7.02 -11.92 -0.24
N GLN A 344 6.93 -12.74 -1.28
CA GLN A 344 7.47 -14.09 -1.31
C GLN A 344 8.98 -14.09 -1.09
N GLY A 345 9.43 -14.89 -0.12
CA GLY A 345 10.84 -14.94 0.29
C GLY A 345 11.24 -13.92 1.35
N TYR A 346 10.34 -13.02 1.76
CA TYR A 346 10.61 -11.95 2.74
C TYR A 346 10.02 -12.23 4.14
N THR A 347 9.85 -13.50 4.50
CA THR A 347 9.24 -13.93 5.77
C THR A 347 9.88 -15.18 6.36
N THR A 348 9.93 -15.26 7.69
CA THR A 348 10.33 -16.47 8.44
C THR A 348 9.14 -17.32 8.89
N LEU A 349 7.91 -16.81 8.76
CA LEU A 349 6.69 -17.43 9.30
C LEU A 349 6.03 -18.46 8.35
N GLY A 350 6.64 -18.74 7.20
CA GLY A 350 6.08 -19.63 6.17
C GLY A 350 4.99 -18.97 5.31
N GLU A 351 4.28 -19.78 4.53
CA GLU A 351 3.28 -19.30 3.54
C GLU A 351 2.08 -18.60 4.19
N THR A 352 1.61 -19.09 5.34
CA THR A 352 0.47 -18.54 6.07
C THR A 352 0.61 -18.86 7.56
N ALA A 353 0.46 -17.84 8.41
CA ALA A 353 0.58 -18.00 9.86
C ALA A 353 -0.13 -16.86 10.62
N LEU A 354 -0.48 -17.09 11.89
CA LEU A 354 -0.80 -15.99 12.79
C LEU A 354 0.48 -15.27 13.22
N ILE A 355 0.43 -13.95 13.34
CA ILE A 355 1.52 -13.20 13.94
C ILE A 355 1.66 -13.61 15.42
N PRO A 356 2.85 -14.04 15.87
CA PRO A 356 3.06 -14.52 17.24
C PRO A 356 2.51 -13.55 18.30
N GLY A 357 1.75 -14.10 19.25
CA GLY A 357 1.12 -13.31 20.32
C GLY A 357 -0.09 -12.50 19.87
N THR A 358 -0.59 -12.68 18.65
CA THR A 358 -1.78 -12.01 18.13
C THR A 358 -2.70 -12.99 17.41
N ARG A 359 -3.88 -12.51 17.01
CA ARG A 359 -4.83 -13.26 16.18
C ARG A 359 -4.85 -12.77 14.73
N VAL A 360 -3.90 -11.92 14.35
CA VAL A 360 -3.84 -11.34 13.00
C VAL A 360 -3.14 -12.34 12.08
N PRO A 361 -3.78 -12.79 10.99
CA PRO A 361 -3.14 -13.67 10.04
C PRO A 361 -2.16 -12.89 9.16
N SER A 362 -1.11 -13.55 8.71
CA SER A 362 -0.24 -13.08 7.64
C SER A 362 -0.12 -14.14 6.57
N PHE A 363 0.04 -13.67 5.34
CA PHE A 363 0.07 -14.49 4.14
C PHE A 363 1.32 -14.18 3.33
N THR A 364 1.62 -15.06 2.40
CA THR A 364 2.59 -14.84 1.33
C THR A 364 1.85 -14.90 0.00
N GLU A 365 2.17 -13.98 -0.90
CA GLU A 365 1.66 -13.93 -2.26
C GLU A 365 2.42 -14.88 -3.19
N THR A 366 1.75 -15.20 -4.29
CA THR A 366 2.33 -15.84 -5.45
C THR A 366 1.95 -15.02 -6.67
N ASP A 367 2.94 -14.60 -7.46
CA ASP A 367 2.69 -13.87 -8.70
C ASP A 367 2.08 -14.77 -9.77
N LEU A 368 1.02 -14.30 -10.42
CA LEU A 368 0.47 -14.92 -11.61
C LEU A 368 1.43 -14.74 -12.78
N SER A 369 1.85 -15.87 -13.38
CA SER A 369 3.08 -15.97 -14.19
C SER A 369 2.90 -15.81 -15.71
N ASP A 370 1.73 -15.38 -16.20
CA ASP A 370 1.36 -15.18 -17.62
C ASP A 370 1.43 -16.42 -18.54
N LYS A 371 2.14 -17.50 -18.15
CA LYS A 371 2.36 -18.69 -19.00
C LYS A 371 1.20 -19.68 -18.95
N ASP A 372 0.89 -20.21 -17.77
CA ASP A 372 -0.24 -21.11 -17.54
C ASP A 372 -0.76 -20.96 -16.11
N GLU A 373 -1.57 -19.92 -15.92
CA GLU A 373 -2.09 -19.51 -14.62
C GLU A 373 -3.11 -20.49 -14.06
N VAL A 374 -3.85 -21.18 -14.93
CA VAL A 374 -4.79 -22.22 -14.51
C VAL A 374 -4.01 -23.38 -13.89
N GLN A 375 -2.98 -23.91 -14.56
CA GLN A 375 -2.16 -24.97 -13.99
C GLN A 375 -1.36 -24.51 -12.76
N GLN A 376 -0.88 -23.25 -12.77
CA GLN A 376 -0.23 -22.67 -11.61
C GLN A 376 -1.15 -22.72 -10.38
N ILE A 377 -2.39 -22.25 -10.50
CA ILE A 377 -3.36 -22.27 -9.38
C ILE A 377 -3.72 -23.71 -9.00
N LEU A 378 -3.95 -24.60 -9.98
CA LEU A 378 -4.26 -26.01 -9.72
C LEU A 378 -3.15 -26.72 -8.92
N SER A 379 -1.88 -26.32 -9.09
CA SER A 379 -0.75 -26.91 -8.35
C SER A 379 -0.80 -26.67 -6.83
N TYR A 380 -1.59 -25.69 -6.37
CA TYR A 380 -1.77 -25.42 -4.94
C TYR A 380 -2.82 -26.32 -4.27
N TYR A 381 -3.63 -27.04 -5.05
CA TYR A 381 -4.61 -27.96 -4.47
C TYR A 381 -3.93 -29.13 -3.75
N LYS A 382 -4.38 -29.39 -2.52
CA LYS A 382 -4.05 -30.60 -1.77
C LYS A 382 -5.35 -31.24 -1.25
N PRO A 383 -5.60 -32.53 -1.49
CA PRO A 383 -6.80 -33.19 -1.00
C PRO A 383 -6.80 -33.26 0.53
N ASN A 384 -7.97 -33.07 1.13
CA ASN A 384 -8.21 -33.10 2.58
C ASN A 384 -7.44 -32.06 3.40
N ASP A 385 -7.05 -30.95 2.77
CA ASP A 385 -6.28 -29.87 3.39
C ASP A 385 -7.09 -28.56 3.42
N VAL A 386 -6.75 -27.66 4.34
CA VAL A 386 -7.24 -26.28 4.38
C VAL A 386 -6.07 -25.37 4.02
N ARG A 387 -6.14 -24.71 2.88
CA ARG A 387 -5.06 -23.82 2.41
C ARG A 387 -5.58 -22.42 2.12
N PHE A 388 -4.70 -21.44 2.31
CA PHE A 388 -4.92 -20.03 2.03
C PHE A 388 -3.83 -19.59 1.07
N VAL A 389 -4.19 -19.16 -0.14
CA VAL A 389 -3.22 -18.76 -1.17
C VAL A 389 -3.62 -17.42 -1.75
N VAL A 390 -2.68 -16.47 -1.76
CA VAL A 390 -2.88 -15.16 -2.36
C VAL A 390 -2.22 -15.16 -3.73
N PHE A 391 -3.00 -14.90 -4.78
CA PHE A 391 -2.52 -14.76 -6.14
C PHE A 391 -2.44 -13.29 -6.51
N ARG A 392 -1.22 -12.77 -6.66
CA ARG A 392 -0.95 -11.39 -7.03
C ARG A 392 -0.96 -11.24 -8.55
N GLY A 393 -1.76 -10.29 -9.02
CA GLY A 393 -1.80 -9.86 -10.40
C GLY A 393 -1.47 -8.38 -10.54
N ILE A 394 -0.62 -8.05 -11.49
CA ILE A 394 -0.13 -6.70 -11.78
C ILE A 394 -0.94 -6.13 -12.94
N LEU A 395 -1.70 -5.06 -12.72
CA LEU A 395 -2.49 -4.37 -13.75
C LEU A 395 -3.37 -5.28 -14.63
N ARG A 396 -3.96 -6.33 -14.03
CA ARG A 396 -4.80 -7.31 -14.73
C ARG A 396 -6.27 -6.89 -14.74
N SER A 397 -6.98 -7.27 -15.81
CA SER A 397 -8.41 -6.98 -15.95
C SER A 397 -9.29 -7.97 -15.18
N ALA A 398 -10.51 -7.57 -14.82
CA ALA A 398 -11.46 -8.46 -14.17
C ALA A 398 -11.81 -9.68 -15.04
N SER A 399 -11.83 -9.51 -16.37
CA SER A 399 -12.01 -10.64 -17.30
C SER A 399 -10.92 -11.69 -17.18
N ASN A 400 -9.65 -11.30 -16.99
CA ASN A 400 -8.56 -12.25 -16.77
C ASN A 400 -8.81 -13.09 -15.51
N TYR A 401 -9.11 -12.45 -14.37
CA TYR A 401 -9.42 -13.15 -13.12
C TYR A 401 -10.63 -14.07 -13.24
N ALA A 402 -11.71 -13.61 -13.88
CA ALA A 402 -12.92 -14.38 -14.07
C ALA A 402 -12.70 -15.65 -14.91
N ASP A 403 -11.99 -15.52 -16.03
CA ASP A 403 -11.72 -16.63 -16.95
C ASP A 403 -10.83 -17.70 -16.32
N ILE A 404 -9.85 -17.30 -15.51
CA ILE A 404 -9.00 -18.22 -14.77
C ILE A 404 -9.84 -18.95 -13.71
N ALA A 405 -10.61 -18.21 -12.91
CA ALA A 405 -11.42 -18.79 -11.84
C ALA A 405 -12.43 -19.81 -12.37
N GLU A 406 -13.13 -19.49 -13.46
CA GLU A 406 -14.08 -20.40 -14.11
C GLU A 406 -13.41 -21.72 -14.50
N LYS A 407 -12.27 -21.67 -15.19
CA LYS A 407 -11.52 -22.87 -15.62
C LYS A 407 -11.00 -23.67 -14.44
N VAL A 408 -10.43 -23.00 -13.43
CA VAL A 408 -9.93 -23.65 -12.22
C VAL A 408 -11.06 -24.36 -11.49
N GLN A 409 -12.20 -23.71 -11.31
CA GLN A 409 -13.35 -24.29 -10.59
C GLN A 409 -14.02 -25.44 -11.36
N GLN A 410 -14.01 -25.41 -12.69
CA GLN A 410 -14.47 -26.53 -13.52
C GLN A 410 -13.60 -27.78 -13.34
N ILE A 411 -12.29 -27.61 -13.18
CA ILE A 411 -11.34 -28.72 -13.02
C ILE A 411 -11.26 -29.17 -11.56
N GLN A 412 -11.23 -28.24 -10.62
CA GLN A 412 -11.07 -28.47 -9.20
C GLN A 412 -12.02 -27.59 -8.37
N PRO A 413 -13.26 -28.04 -8.08
CA PRO A 413 -14.26 -27.25 -7.37
C PRO A 413 -13.92 -26.97 -5.89
N ASN A 414 -12.90 -27.63 -5.33
CA ASN A 414 -12.40 -27.34 -3.98
C ASN A 414 -11.33 -26.25 -3.92
N ILE A 415 -10.90 -25.69 -5.07
CA ILE A 415 -10.26 -24.38 -5.09
C ILE A 415 -11.38 -23.34 -5.17
N THR A 416 -11.48 -22.47 -4.16
CA THR A 416 -12.56 -21.49 -4.05
C THR A 416 -11.99 -20.09 -3.93
N PHE A 417 -12.40 -19.20 -4.84
CA PHE A 417 -12.02 -17.79 -4.81
C PHE A 417 -12.94 -17.03 -3.86
N VAL A 418 -12.36 -16.37 -2.87
CA VAL A 418 -13.08 -15.66 -1.81
C VAL A 418 -12.55 -14.24 -1.66
N ASP A 419 -13.39 -13.37 -1.11
CA ASP A 419 -13.00 -12.00 -0.78
C ASP A 419 -11.98 -11.96 0.39
N PRO A 420 -11.22 -10.86 0.56
CA PRO A 420 -10.19 -10.78 1.59
C PRO A 420 -10.72 -10.91 3.02
N TYR A 421 -12.00 -10.61 3.28
CA TYR A 421 -12.57 -10.68 4.63
C TYR A 421 -12.98 -12.10 4.99
N THR A 422 -13.67 -12.80 4.09
CA THR A 422 -13.92 -14.24 4.19
C THR A 422 -12.59 -15.00 4.36
N PHE A 423 -11.62 -14.69 3.50
CA PHE A 423 -10.29 -15.30 3.53
C PHE A 423 -9.62 -15.16 4.90
N ALA A 424 -9.57 -13.94 5.44
CA ALA A 424 -8.95 -13.66 6.72
C ALA A 424 -9.68 -14.30 7.90
N LEU A 425 -11.02 -14.25 7.94
CA LEU A 425 -11.81 -14.82 9.02
C LEU A 425 -11.65 -16.34 9.11
N LEU A 426 -11.64 -17.04 7.97
CA LEU A 426 -11.40 -18.48 7.91
C LEU A 426 -9.97 -18.82 8.33
N ALA A 427 -8.97 -18.06 7.86
CA ALA A 427 -7.57 -18.26 8.27
C ALA A 427 -7.39 -18.11 9.78
N ARG A 428 -8.03 -17.10 10.39
CA ARG A 428 -8.01 -16.89 11.84
C ARG A 428 -8.54 -18.07 12.62
N ILE A 429 -9.69 -18.62 12.23
CA ILE A 429 -10.29 -19.78 12.90
C ILE A 429 -9.40 -21.00 12.71
N HIS A 430 -8.99 -21.28 11.47
CA HIS A 430 -8.20 -22.47 11.15
C HIS A 430 -6.84 -22.49 11.85
N LEU A 431 -6.09 -21.39 11.79
CA LEU A 431 -4.71 -21.33 12.31
C LEU A 431 -4.64 -21.25 13.84
N SER A 432 -5.66 -20.70 14.49
CA SER A 432 -5.71 -20.67 15.96
C SER A 432 -6.10 -22.01 16.56
N GLY A 433 -6.84 -22.84 15.81
CA GLY A 433 -7.50 -24.02 16.35
C GLY A 433 -8.64 -23.68 17.33
N ASP A 434 -9.05 -22.40 17.39
CA ASP A 434 -10.07 -21.90 18.31
C ASP A 434 -11.27 -21.39 17.51
N ALA A 435 -12.40 -22.07 17.71
CA ALA A 435 -13.70 -21.76 17.12
C ALA A 435 -14.20 -20.35 17.48
N SER A 436 -13.74 -19.77 18.59
CA SER A 436 -14.14 -18.45 19.12
C SER A 436 -13.21 -17.31 18.68
N ASN A 437 -12.19 -17.60 17.86
CA ASN A 437 -11.11 -16.64 17.55
C ASN A 437 -11.57 -15.34 16.84
N ASN A 438 -12.81 -15.32 16.35
CA ASN A 438 -13.45 -14.16 15.72
C ASN A 438 -14.54 -13.51 16.59
N ASP A 439 -14.86 -14.06 17.76
CA ASP A 439 -16.04 -13.63 18.51
C ASP A 439 -15.94 -12.19 19.01
N ASP A 440 -14.76 -11.67 19.32
CA ASP A 440 -14.59 -10.28 19.74
C ASP A 440 -14.27 -9.31 18.58
N LEU A 441 -14.39 -9.76 17.33
CA LEU A 441 -14.24 -8.86 16.19
C LEU A 441 -15.47 -7.97 16.09
N VAL A 442 -15.23 -6.66 16.13
CA VAL A 442 -16.26 -5.66 15.93
C VAL A 442 -16.11 -5.05 14.53
N SER A 443 -17.18 -5.15 13.75
CA SER A 443 -17.29 -4.47 12.46
C SER A 443 -17.87 -3.08 12.64
N TYR A 444 -17.05 -2.08 12.38
CA TYR A 444 -17.55 -0.76 12.03
C TYR A 444 -18.39 -0.83 10.74
N VAL A 445 -19.62 -0.33 10.81
CA VAL A 445 -20.57 -0.27 9.69
C VAL A 445 -20.64 1.16 9.15
N ASP A 446 -20.99 2.12 10.00
CA ASP A 446 -21.04 3.55 9.66
C ASP A 446 -20.99 4.46 10.89
N ASP A 447 -20.81 5.76 10.67
CA ASP A 447 -20.98 6.82 11.65
C ASP A 447 -21.29 8.18 10.97
N ASN A 448 -21.69 9.15 11.79
CA ASN A 448 -21.80 10.56 11.43
C ASN A 448 -20.83 11.46 12.23
N LEU A 449 -19.73 10.90 12.77
CA LEU A 449 -18.77 11.61 13.61
C LEU A 449 -18.04 12.68 12.78
N PRO A 450 -18.16 13.97 13.14
CA PRO A 450 -17.41 15.02 12.47
C PRO A 450 -15.90 14.82 12.69
N ARG A 451 -15.11 15.06 11.63
CA ARG A 451 -13.66 14.84 11.65
C ARG A 451 -12.90 15.90 12.46
N LEU A 452 -13.44 17.11 12.55
CA LEU A 452 -12.89 18.19 13.36
C LEU A 452 -13.93 18.59 14.38
N VAL A 453 -13.50 18.65 15.64
CA VAL A 453 -14.27 19.20 16.74
C VAL A 453 -13.45 20.30 17.37
N SER A 454 -14.06 21.45 17.60
CA SER A 454 -13.43 22.52 18.36
C SER A 454 -13.52 22.19 19.85
N LYS A 455 -12.53 22.67 20.61
CA LYS A 455 -12.55 22.53 22.06
C LYS A 455 -13.80 23.23 22.61
N GLY A 456 -14.69 22.44 23.25
CA GLY A 456 -15.94 22.93 23.81
C GLY A 456 -17.18 22.58 23.00
N ASP A 457 -17.03 21.98 21.81
CA ASP A 457 -18.17 21.52 21.02
C ASP A 457 -18.92 20.38 21.75
N ILE A 458 -20.25 20.48 21.79
CA ILE A 458 -21.13 19.38 22.14
C ILE A 458 -21.65 18.80 20.81
N ILE A 459 -21.23 17.59 20.49
CA ILE A 459 -21.64 16.89 19.28
C ILE A 459 -22.46 15.65 19.63
N THR A 460 -23.49 15.37 18.82
CA THR A 460 -24.24 14.11 18.88
C THR A 460 -23.78 13.24 17.72
N VAL A 461 -23.33 12.03 18.05
CA VAL A 461 -22.85 11.08 17.06
C VAL A 461 -23.58 9.76 17.18
N ASN A 462 -23.89 9.18 16.03
CA ASN A 462 -24.39 7.83 15.87
C ASN A 462 -23.29 7.02 15.21
N PHE A 463 -23.06 5.82 15.71
CA PHE A 463 -22.18 4.84 15.10
C PHE A 463 -22.89 3.49 15.10
N SER A 464 -22.78 2.79 13.97
CA SER A 464 -23.28 1.43 13.84
C SER A 464 -22.10 0.48 13.92
N ILE A 465 -22.15 -0.42 14.89
CA ILE A 465 -21.20 -1.52 15.04
C ILE A 465 -21.95 -2.84 15.00
N ARG A 466 -21.34 -3.86 14.39
CA ARG A 466 -21.83 -5.24 14.42
C ARG A 466 -20.79 -6.11 15.13
N ASN A 467 -21.26 -6.89 16.09
CA ASN A 467 -20.44 -7.92 16.70
C ASN A 467 -20.39 -9.13 15.76
N GLU A 468 -19.20 -9.67 15.50
CA GLU A 468 -19.01 -10.87 14.70
C GLU A 468 -19.05 -12.16 15.54
N GLU A 469 -19.47 -12.05 16.82
CA GLU A 469 -19.79 -13.16 17.72
C GLU A 469 -20.54 -14.28 17.01
N THR A 470 -20.05 -15.50 17.22
CA THR A 470 -20.87 -16.69 17.04
C THR A 470 -21.89 -16.75 18.17
N PRO A 471 -23.21 -16.85 17.90
CA PRO A 471 -24.18 -16.92 18.97
C PRO A 471 -23.84 -18.12 19.85
N ASN A 472 -23.61 -17.87 21.14
CA ASN A 472 -23.36 -18.91 22.13
C ASN A 472 -24.30 -20.09 21.90
N ILE A 473 -23.76 -21.24 21.53
CA ILE A 473 -24.48 -22.51 21.61
C ILE A 473 -24.57 -22.84 23.10
N ASN A 474 -25.47 -22.17 23.81
CA ASN A 474 -25.96 -22.63 25.10
C ASN A 474 -26.97 -23.75 24.83
N LEU A 475 -26.45 -24.95 24.52
CA LEU A 475 -27.17 -26.18 24.80
C LEU A 475 -27.03 -26.41 26.31
N ASN A 476 -28.05 -25.96 27.04
CA ASN A 476 -28.26 -26.12 28.49
C ASN A 476 -27.75 -24.97 29.38
N ASP A 477 -28.51 -23.87 29.43
CA ASP A 477 -28.80 -23.30 30.75
C ASP A 477 -30.18 -22.61 30.72
N GLN A 478 -31.22 -23.33 31.15
CA GLN A 478 -32.49 -22.72 31.51
C GLN A 478 -32.37 -22.18 32.93
N SER A 479 -31.96 -20.92 33.04
CA SER A 479 -32.09 -20.14 34.27
C SER A 479 -32.54 -18.72 33.90
N PRO A 480 -33.68 -18.21 34.42
CA PRO A 480 -34.21 -16.92 34.01
C PRO A 480 -33.40 -15.78 34.64
N SER A 481 -32.76 -14.95 33.83
CA SER A 481 -32.09 -13.74 34.31
C SER A 481 -33.10 -12.60 34.50
N THR A 482 -33.16 -12.16 35.75
CA THR A 482 -33.80 -10.94 36.23
C THR A 482 -33.22 -9.71 35.54
N THR A 483 -34.12 -8.83 35.11
CA THR A 483 -33.88 -7.44 34.74
C THR A 483 -33.12 -6.68 35.82
N ASN A 484 -32.10 -5.91 35.44
CA ASN A 484 -31.80 -4.64 36.08
C ASN A 484 -31.11 -3.68 35.10
N SER A 485 -31.77 -2.54 34.93
CA SER A 485 -31.33 -1.32 34.29
C SER A 485 -30.27 -0.60 35.13
N GLN A 486 -29.24 -0.04 34.48
CA GLN A 486 -28.73 1.31 34.74
C GLN A 486 -27.91 1.81 33.55
#